data_AF-A0A183I0E3-F1
#
_entry.id   AF-A0A183I0E3-F1
#
_cell.length_a   1.000
_cell.length_b   1.000
_cell.length_c   1.000
_cell.angle_alpha   90.00
_cell.angle_beta   90.00
_cell.angle_gamma   90.00
#
_symmetry.space_group_name_H-M   'P 1'
#
loop_
_entity.id
_entity.type
_entity.pdbx_description
1 polymer ?
#
loop_
_entity_poly.entity_id
_entity_poly.type
_entity_poly.pdbx_seq_one_letter_code
_entity_poly.pdbx_strand_id
1 'polypeptide(L)'
;MSEYRSTISARPGYNRISTTTSSSTFGGLPSGNRVVKVVTEMSSSSLTSGMSPFGQNAASTIRDAREREKKEMSDLNDRLADYIEKVRFLEAQNRKLNADLDMLRGRWGKDTSSIKIMFEGELSASKQRDELEKQIKKMQEEVAEYRRKFDEATKARLTDRDQIDELLVALSNIEAEINLLRRRIALLEEEILRIKKENQRLVSELQRARTDLDQETLNRIDYQNQVQTLQEEIDFIRRVQDQEIRDLQAMAARDTTSENREFFKNELSSAIRDIRNEYDQMTSANRNDMESWYKLKVQEIQTQSARQTMEQGYQREEVKRLRVQLGDLRGKLADLEGRNSLLEKQIQELNFQLEDDQRSYEAALNDRDAQIRKMREECQALMVELQMLLDTKQTLDAEIAIYRKMLEGEGDGPGLKQLVEQVVRTTGINEVADTETMRVVKGETSSRTSYTRSAKGNVSIQETSPDGKFIVLENTHRSKEELIGEWKLKRKIDGKREIVYTLPRDFILKPSKTVKIWGRGQGGVHAPPEQLIFEAEESFGMGSNVQTILYNKEGEVPILFLLLHIKLERATHIQRSSQTIS
;
A
#
# COMPACT_ATOMS: atom_id res chain seq x y z
N MET A 1 5.08 24.83 25.93
CA MET A 1 4.85 26.28 26.13
C MET A 1 4.23 26.80 24.84
N SER A 2 3.02 27.33 24.76
CA SER A 2 1.94 27.62 25.71
C SER A 2 0.66 27.61 24.86
N GLU A 3 -0.30 26.73 25.18
CA GLU A 3 -1.41 26.93 26.11
C GLU A 3 -2.64 27.64 25.50
N TYR A 4 -3.68 26.82 25.38
CA TYR A 4 -5.09 27.17 25.32
C TYR A 4 -5.50 28.17 26.41
N ARG A 5 -6.42 29.08 26.08
CA ARG A 5 -7.43 29.53 27.06
C ARG A 5 -8.70 30.06 26.40
N SER A 6 -9.82 29.49 26.84
CA SER A 6 -11.18 29.93 26.59
C SER A 6 -11.68 30.87 27.70
N THR A 7 -12.85 31.47 27.43
CA THR A 7 -13.98 31.80 28.35
C THR A 7 -14.27 33.27 28.74
N ILE A 8 -15.52 33.64 28.39
CA ILE A 8 -16.55 34.37 29.17
C ILE A 8 -16.49 35.90 29.31
N SER A 9 -17.57 36.55 28.85
CA SER A 9 -18.47 37.45 29.62
C SER A 9 -19.63 37.92 28.71
N ALA A 10 -20.63 38.68 29.15
CA ALA A 10 -21.72 38.46 30.11
C ALA A 10 -22.76 39.58 29.83
N ARG A 11 -24.03 39.33 30.13
CA ARG A 11 -25.23 40.17 29.88
C ARG A 11 -25.23 41.52 30.66
N PRO A 12 -26.06 42.51 30.27
CA PRO A 12 -27.45 42.65 30.80
C PRO A 12 -28.46 43.02 29.67
N GLY A 13 -29.76 42.74 29.65
CA GLY A 13 -30.76 42.54 30.71
C GLY A 13 -31.63 43.80 30.85
N TYR A 14 -32.87 43.82 30.31
CA TYR A 14 -34.09 44.35 30.96
C TYR A 14 -35.38 44.15 30.14
N ASN A 15 -36.47 43.99 30.91
CA ASN A 15 -37.83 43.51 30.62
C ASN A 15 -38.79 44.49 29.92
N ARG A 16 -39.84 43.95 29.26
CA ARG A 16 -41.31 44.10 29.54
C ARG A 16 -42.09 43.38 28.42
N ILE A 17 -42.68 42.22 28.67
CA ILE A 17 -44.05 41.93 29.17
C ILE A 17 -45.19 42.40 28.22
N SER A 18 -45.91 41.37 27.78
CA SER A 18 -47.26 41.24 27.21
C SER A 18 -48.28 42.27 27.71
N THR A 19 -49.36 42.61 27.00
CA THR A 19 -50.51 41.83 26.48
C THR A 19 -51.36 42.89 25.73
N THR A 20 -52.26 42.68 24.76
CA THR A 20 -53.36 41.73 24.63
C THR A 20 -54.08 42.02 23.31
N THR A 21 -54.71 40.97 22.77
CA THR A 21 -56.02 40.94 22.09
C THR A 21 -56.19 41.53 20.69
N SER A 22 -56.20 40.60 19.74
CA SER A 22 -57.04 40.58 18.55
C SER A 22 -58.54 40.50 18.89
N SER A 23 -59.36 41.19 18.10
CA SER A 23 -60.81 41.01 18.04
C SER A 23 -61.22 40.33 16.74
N SER A 24 -62.32 39.58 16.85
CA SER A 24 -62.80 38.51 15.98
C SER A 24 -64.05 38.90 15.18
N THR A 25 -64.28 38.16 14.10
CA THR A 25 -65.58 37.84 13.46
C THR A 25 -65.44 36.38 13.00
N PHE A 26 -66.39 35.44 13.04
CA PHE A 26 -67.85 35.42 13.15
C PHE A 26 -68.31 33.96 13.42
N GLY A 27 -69.51 33.76 13.98
CA GLY A 27 -70.39 32.63 13.62
C GLY A 27 -70.76 31.60 14.70
N GLY A 28 -72.08 31.40 14.89
CA GLY A 28 -72.65 30.09 15.30
C GLY A 28 -73.66 30.09 16.47
N LEU A 29 -74.96 30.02 16.14
CA LEU A 29 -76.13 29.64 16.99
C LEU A 29 -76.09 28.13 17.41
N PRO A 30 -77.06 27.49 18.13
CA PRO A 30 -78.41 27.92 18.60
C PRO A 30 -78.84 27.45 20.02
N SER A 31 -80.11 27.77 20.36
CA SER A 31 -81.08 26.96 21.14
C SER A 31 -81.29 27.29 22.62
N GLY A 32 -82.57 27.50 22.98
CA GLY A 32 -83.08 27.04 24.28
C GLY A 32 -83.80 28.02 25.20
N ASN A 33 -85.03 28.38 24.84
CA ASN A 33 -86.24 28.33 25.70
C ASN A 33 -86.48 29.27 26.91
N ARG A 34 -87.76 29.72 26.96
CA ARG A 34 -88.66 30.05 28.10
C ARG A 34 -88.61 31.47 28.69
N VAL A 35 -89.66 32.30 28.52
CA VAL A 35 -90.93 32.45 29.34
C VAL A 35 -90.84 33.80 30.09
N VAL A 36 -91.82 34.72 30.22
CA VAL A 36 -93.27 34.81 29.94
C VAL A 36 -93.76 36.27 30.14
N LYS A 37 -94.85 36.63 29.43
CA LYS A 37 -95.99 37.57 29.68
C LYS A 37 -95.79 38.84 30.52
N VAL A 38 -96.43 39.97 30.17
CA VAL A 38 -97.87 40.31 30.34
C VAL A 38 -98.12 41.55 29.45
N VAL A 39 -98.85 41.53 28.33
CA VAL A 39 -100.31 41.51 28.06
C VAL A 39 -101.14 42.51 28.89
N THR A 40 -101.87 43.39 28.19
CA THR A 40 -103.27 43.83 28.43
C THR A 40 -103.41 45.27 27.93
N GLU A 41 -104.34 45.68 27.05
CA GLU A 41 -105.38 45.02 26.26
C GLU A 41 -105.81 46.00 25.16
N MET A 42 -106.35 45.43 24.07
CA MET A 42 -107.09 46.16 23.05
C MET A 42 -108.51 46.42 23.53
N SER A 43 -109.19 47.47 23.05
CA SER A 43 -110.53 47.32 22.45
C SER A 43 -111.06 48.64 21.87
N SER A 44 -111.42 48.54 20.61
CA SER A 44 -112.41 49.35 19.89
C SER A 44 -113.83 49.04 20.35
N SER A 45 -114.73 50.03 20.45
CA SER A 45 -116.08 49.96 19.85
C SER A 45 -116.94 51.17 20.21
N SER A 46 -117.63 51.64 19.18
CA SER A 46 -118.71 52.63 19.12
C SER A 46 -120.08 52.12 19.59
N LEU A 47 -121.03 53.07 19.73
CA LEU A 47 -122.51 52.97 19.96
C LEU A 47 -122.88 52.95 21.47
N THR A 48 -123.92 53.60 22.03
CA THR A 48 -125.30 53.83 21.57
C THR A 48 -126.05 54.87 22.46
N SER A 49 -126.88 55.71 21.82
CA SER A 49 -128.25 56.23 22.12
C SER A 49 -128.81 56.54 23.52
N GLY A 50 -129.51 57.69 23.60
CA GLY A 50 -130.58 58.01 24.58
C GLY A 50 -131.15 59.43 24.38
N MET A 51 -132.06 59.65 23.42
CA MET A 51 -133.53 59.90 23.55
C MET A 51 -134.00 61.25 24.12
N SER A 52 -134.62 62.08 23.27
CA SER A 52 -135.92 62.77 23.50
C SER A 52 -136.44 63.43 22.19
N PRO A 53 -137.76 63.53 21.93
CA PRO A 53 -138.31 63.43 20.58
C PRO A 53 -139.03 64.69 20.07
N PHE A 54 -138.67 65.20 18.89
CA PHE A 54 -139.60 65.87 17.96
C PHE A 54 -138.89 66.22 16.63
N GLY A 55 -139.53 66.00 15.49
CA GLY A 55 -139.10 66.58 14.20
C GLY A 55 -138.59 65.59 13.14
N GLN A 56 -139.39 64.60 12.78
CA GLN A 56 -139.25 63.87 11.52
C GLN A 56 -139.43 64.85 10.33
N ASN A 57 -138.63 64.63 9.27
CA ASN A 57 -138.69 65.24 7.91
C ASN A 57 -137.49 66.10 7.45
N ALA A 58 -136.31 66.00 8.07
CA ALA A 58 -135.04 66.59 7.57
C ALA A 58 -133.87 65.58 7.40
N ALA A 59 -134.11 64.27 7.56
CA ALA A 59 -133.06 63.25 7.75
C ALA A 59 -132.63 62.46 6.49
N SER A 60 -133.23 62.68 5.32
CA SER A 60 -132.87 61.95 4.08
C SER A 60 -131.79 62.65 3.25
N THR A 61 -131.69 63.98 3.27
CA THR A 61 -130.72 64.74 2.46
C THR A 61 -129.32 64.86 3.08
N ILE A 62 -129.17 64.63 4.40
CA ILE A 62 -127.88 64.69 5.11
C ILE A 62 -127.11 63.35 5.02
N ARG A 63 -127.80 62.22 4.87
CA ARG A 63 -127.18 60.89 4.74
C ARG A 63 -126.41 60.74 3.42
N ASP A 64 -127.00 61.17 2.31
CA ASP A 64 -126.40 61.09 0.97
C ASP A 64 -125.26 62.12 0.75
N ALA A 65 -125.19 63.18 1.56
CA ALA A 65 -124.08 64.14 1.55
C ALA A 65 -122.86 63.59 2.32
N ARG A 66 -123.06 62.98 3.50
CA ARG A 66 -121.98 62.34 4.27
C ARG A 66 -121.39 61.11 3.59
N GLU A 67 -122.20 60.36 2.83
CA GLU A 67 -121.72 59.16 2.12
C GLU A 67 -120.86 59.51 0.89
N ARG A 68 -121.12 60.66 0.24
CA ARG A 68 -120.25 61.21 -0.82
C ARG A 68 -118.93 61.76 -0.28
N GLU A 69 -118.95 62.56 0.80
CA GLU A 69 -117.72 63.06 1.43
C GLU A 69 -116.81 61.93 1.93
N LYS A 70 -117.40 60.84 2.47
CA LYS A 70 -116.62 59.67 2.92
C LYS A 70 -115.92 58.95 1.76
N LYS A 71 -116.56 58.90 0.58
CA LYS A 71 -115.98 58.28 -0.62
C LYS A 71 -114.87 59.15 -1.21
N GLU A 72 -115.03 60.47 -1.25
CA GLU A 72 -113.97 61.40 -1.68
C GLU A 72 -112.77 61.37 -0.72
N MET A 73 -113.00 61.27 0.60
CA MET A 73 -111.91 61.10 1.57
C MET A 73 -111.22 59.73 1.46
N SER A 74 -111.91 58.69 0.98
CA SER A 74 -111.30 57.40 0.69
C SER A 74 -110.41 57.49 -0.56
N ASP A 75 -110.91 58.04 -1.66
CA ASP A 75 -110.14 58.19 -2.90
C ASP A 75 -108.91 59.11 -2.73
N LEU A 76 -109.02 60.15 -1.90
CA LEU A 76 -107.89 61.02 -1.58
C LEU A 76 -106.82 60.30 -0.75
N ASN A 77 -107.26 59.46 0.21
CA ASN A 77 -106.36 58.65 1.02
C ASN A 77 -105.68 57.55 0.21
N ASP A 78 -106.36 56.93 -0.75
CA ASP A 78 -105.76 55.93 -1.65
C ASP A 78 -104.70 56.58 -2.56
N ARG A 79 -104.96 57.78 -3.07
CA ARG A 79 -103.93 58.55 -3.80
C ARG A 79 -102.75 58.96 -2.92
N LEU A 80 -102.99 59.34 -1.66
CA LEU A 80 -101.91 59.61 -0.71
C LEU A 80 -101.10 58.35 -0.41
N ALA A 81 -101.74 57.17 -0.33
CA ALA A 81 -101.04 55.91 -0.17
C ALA A 81 -100.14 55.60 -1.37
N ASP A 82 -100.62 55.78 -2.60
CA ASP A 82 -99.81 55.61 -3.82
C ASP A 82 -98.61 56.57 -3.85
N TYR A 83 -98.79 57.85 -3.46
CA TYR A 83 -97.70 58.81 -3.36
C TYR A 83 -96.70 58.44 -2.26
N ILE A 84 -97.16 57.99 -1.09
CA ILE A 84 -96.30 57.52 0.00
C ILE A 84 -95.50 56.29 -0.43
N GLU A 85 -96.10 55.36 -1.16
CA GLU A 85 -95.42 54.18 -1.67
C GLU A 85 -94.39 54.56 -2.75
N LYS A 86 -94.70 55.53 -3.61
CA LYS A 86 -93.74 56.08 -4.58
C LYS A 86 -92.57 56.79 -3.91
N VAL A 87 -92.81 57.58 -2.85
CA VAL A 87 -91.76 58.23 -2.07
C VAL A 87 -90.90 57.18 -1.35
N ARG A 88 -91.50 56.16 -0.74
CA ARG A 88 -90.74 55.05 -0.14
C ARG A 88 -89.89 54.30 -1.16
N PHE A 89 -90.40 54.06 -2.37
CA PHE A 89 -89.64 53.44 -3.45
C PHE A 89 -88.46 54.33 -3.89
N LEU A 90 -88.68 55.63 -4.05
CA LEU A 90 -87.63 56.59 -4.42
C LEU A 90 -86.60 56.77 -3.30
N GLU A 91 -87.02 56.76 -2.03
CA GLU A 91 -86.13 56.78 -0.88
C GLU A 91 -85.28 55.50 -0.80
N ALA A 92 -85.89 54.33 -1.04
CA ALA A 92 -85.17 53.07 -1.12
C ALA A 92 -84.17 53.05 -2.28
N GLN A 93 -84.55 53.60 -3.44
CA GLN A 93 -83.66 53.72 -4.60
C GLN A 93 -82.51 54.70 -4.35
N ASN A 94 -82.77 55.86 -3.73
CA ASN A 94 -81.72 56.81 -3.35
C ASN A 94 -80.78 56.23 -2.29
N ARG A 95 -81.28 55.44 -1.32
CA ARG A 95 -80.42 54.70 -0.39
C ARG A 95 -79.52 53.71 -1.11
N LYS A 96 -80.05 52.99 -2.10
CA LYS A 96 -79.26 52.05 -2.91
C LYS A 96 -78.19 52.79 -3.74
N LEU A 97 -78.56 53.86 -4.44
CA LEU A 97 -77.62 54.65 -5.23
C LEU A 97 -76.52 55.31 -4.37
N ASN A 98 -76.85 55.77 -3.16
CA ASN A 98 -75.85 56.27 -2.23
C ASN A 98 -74.92 55.15 -1.73
N ALA A 99 -75.45 53.97 -1.43
CA ALA A 99 -74.61 52.82 -1.06
C ALA A 99 -73.67 52.41 -2.20
N ASP A 100 -74.15 52.40 -3.45
CA ASP A 100 -73.34 52.12 -4.63
C ASP A 100 -72.27 53.21 -4.86
N LEU A 101 -72.60 54.49 -4.63
CA LEU A 101 -71.64 55.60 -4.69
C LEU A 101 -70.58 55.52 -3.60
N ASP A 102 -70.95 55.15 -2.37
CA ASP A 102 -70.01 54.97 -1.26
C ASP A 102 -69.09 53.77 -1.51
N MET A 103 -69.60 52.68 -2.09
CA MET A 103 -68.77 51.56 -2.53
C MET A 103 -67.78 51.96 -3.63
N LEU A 104 -68.25 52.69 -4.66
CA LEU A 104 -67.40 53.14 -5.76
C LEU A 104 -66.34 54.15 -5.28
N ARG A 105 -66.70 55.09 -4.39
CA ARG A 105 -65.73 56.00 -3.75
C ARG A 105 -64.74 55.27 -2.86
N GLY A 106 -65.20 54.24 -2.13
CA GLY A 106 -64.36 53.39 -1.31
C GLY A 106 -63.40 52.49 -2.11
N ARG A 107 -63.70 52.24 -3.39
CA ARG A 107 -62.86 51.47 -4.33
C ARG A 107 -61.97 52.36 -5.20
N TRP A 108 -62.37 53.61 -5.44
CA TRP A 108 -61.58 54.61 -6.12
C TRP A 108 -60.22 54.76 -5.43
N GLY A 109 -59.13 54.55 -6.17
CA GLY A 109 -57.76 54.64 -5.66
C GLY A 109 -57.22 53.35 -5.01
N LYS A 110 -58.07 52.43 -4.54
CA LYS A 110 -57.61 51.10 -4.04
C LYS A 110 -57.16 50.19 -5.18
N ASP A 111 -57.91 50.17 -6.29
CA ASP A 111 -57.50 49.40 -7.46
C ASP A 111 -56.19 49.98 -8.06
N THR A 112 -56.04 51.30 -8.05
CA THR A 112 -54.80 51.98 -8.47
C THR A 112 -53.63 51.72 -7.53
N SER A 113 -53.85 51.71 -6.21
CA SER A 113 -52.79 51.38 -5.24
C SER A 113 -52.40 49.90 -5.30
N SER A 114 -53.36 49.00 -5.51
CA SER A 114 -53.10 47.57 -5.70
C SER A 114 -52.26 47.32 -6.95
N ILE A 115 -52.57 47.97 -8.08
CA ILE A 115 -51.79 47.87 -9.32
C ILE A 115 -50.37 48.44 -9.11
N LYS A 116 -50.24 49.57 -8.40
CA LYS A 116 -48.93 50.14 -8.07
C LYS A 116 -48.08 49.19 -7.21
N ILE A 117 -48.67 48.58 -6.19
CA ILE A 117 -47.98 47.60 -5.33
C ILE A 117 -47.54 46.38 -6.13
N MET A 118 -48.38 45.89 -7.05
CA MET A 118 -48.00 44.78 -7.94
C MET A 118 -46.82 45.15 -8.85
N PHE A 119 -46.87 46.30 -9.53
CA PHE A 119 -45.76 46.74 -10.38
C PHE A 119 -44.46 47.03 -9.60
N GLU A 120 -44.56 47.61 -8.40
CA GLU A 120 -43.40 47.80 -7.52
C GLU A 120 -42.84 46.45 -7.06
N GLY A 121 -43.71 45.47 -6.77
CA GLY A 121 -43.33 44.09 -6.48
C GLY A 121 -42.62 43.42 -7.66
N GLU A 122 -43.17 43.51 -8.87
CA GLU A 122 -42.56 42.96 -10.10
C GLU A 122 -41.21 43.62 -10.40
N LEU A 123 -41.11 44.94 -10.24
CA LEU A 123 -39.86 45.68 -10.43
C LEU A 123 -38.81 45.26 -9.39
N SER A 124 -39.21 45.04 -8.13
CA SER A 124 -38.31 44.55 -7.08
C SER A 124 -37.83 43.12 -7.36
N ALA A 125 -38.72 42.25 -7.85
CA ALA A 125 -38.38 40.88 -8.26
C ALA A 125 -37.45 40.88 -9.49
N SER A 126 -37.65 41.79 -10.45
CA SER A 126 -36.75 41.96 -11.60
C SER A 126 -35.35 42.37 -11.16
N LYS A 127 -35.23 43.35 -10.25
CA LYS A 127 -33.92 43.76 -9.71
C LYS A 127 -33.21 42.62 -8.98
N GLN A 128 -33.95 41.80 -8.24
CA GLN A 128 -33.40 40.63 -7.56
C GLN A 128 -32.95 39.56 -8.56
N ARG A 129 -33.66 39.36 -9.67
CA ARG A 129 -33.23 38.50 -10.78
C ARG A 129 -31.94 39.00 -11.42
N ASP A 130 -31.86 40.30 -11.74
CA ASP A 130 -30.65 40.89 -12.32
C ASP A 130 -29.42 40.71 -11.42
N GLU A 131 -29.61 40.80 -10.10
CA GLU A 131 -28.53 40.58 -9.12
C GLU A 131 -28.11 39.11 -9.05
N LEU A 132 -29.07 38.18 -9.08
CA LEU A 132 -28.78 36.74 -9.15
C LEU A 132 -28.08 36.38 -10.47
N GLU A 133 -28.46 36.97 -11.59
CA GLU A 133 -27.79 36.77 -12.88
C GLU A 133 -26.33 37.25 -12.85
N LYS A 134 -26.05 38.39 -12.21
CA LYS A 134 -24.67 38.85 -11.99
C LYS A 134 -23.87 37.89 -11.12
N GLN A 135 -24.48 37.38 -10.05
CA GLN A 135 -23.83 36.39 -9.18
C GLN A 135 -23.55 35.09 -9.92
N ILE A 136 -24.50 34.60 -10.72
CA ILE A 136 -24.32 33.43 -11.58
C ILE A 136 -23.15 33.65 -12.54
N LYS A 137 -23.10 34.80 -13.22
CA LYS A 137 -22.00 35.12 -14.14
C LYS A 137 -20.65 35.16 -13.44
N LYS A 138 -20.57 35.79 -12.26
CA LYS A 138 -19.35 35.83 -11.44
C LYS A 138 -18.91 34.43 -11.03
N MET A 139 -19.83 33.59 -10.55
CA MET A 139 -19.53 32.20 -10.20
C MET A 139 -19.09 31.39 -11.43
N GLN A 140 -19.66 31.64 -12.60
CA GLN A 140 -19.24 30.98 -13.85
C GLN A 140 -17.81 31.38 -14.26
N GLU A 141 -17.45 32.66 -14.12
CA GLU A 141 -16.09 33.15 -14.36
C GLU A 141 -15.08 32.52 -13.39
N GLU A 142 -15.41 32.46 -12.09
CA GLU A 142 -14.57 31.79 -11.07
C GLU A 142 -14.39 30.30 -11.40
N VAL A 143 -15.45 29.59 -11.77
CA VAL A 143 -15.39 28.18 -12.20
C VAL A 143 -14.49 28.02 -13.43
N ALA A 144 -14.58 28.92 -14.41
CA ALA A 144 -13.72 28.89 -15.60
C ALA A 144 -12.25 29.11 -15.25
N GLU A 145 -11.94 30.03 -14.34
CA GLU A 145 -10.58 30.24 -13.84
C GLU A 145 -10.03 29.00 -13.11
N TYR A 146 -10.83 28.40 -12.22
CA TYR A 146 -10.42 27.18 -11.52
C TYR A 146 -10.21 26.02 -12.48
N ARG A 147 -11.05 25.87 -13.51
CA ARG A 147 -10.83 24.87 -14.57
C ARG A 147 -9.52 25.12 -15.31
N ARG A 148 -9.22 26.36 -15.70
CA ARG A 148 -7.96 26.70 -16.36
C ARG A 148 -6.74 26.39 -15.47
N LYS A 149 -6.80 26.75 -14.19
CA LYS A 149 -5.73 26.43 -13.22
C LYS A 149 -5.56 24.92 -13.03
N PHE A 150 -6.66 24.17 -13.01
CA PHE A 150 -6.64 22.72 -12.93
C PHE A 150 -6.02 22.08 -14.18
N ASP A 151 -6.38 22.54 -15.37
CA ASP A 151 -5.83 22.04 -16.63
C ASP A 151 -4.33 22.35 -16.76
N GLU A 152 -3.90 23.54 -16.34
CA GLU A 152 -2.49 23.94 -16.31
C GLU A 152 -1.68 23.09 -15.32
N ALA A 153 -2.19 22.88 -14.10
CA ALA A 153 -1.58 21.99 -13.12
C ALA A 153 -1.50 20.54 -13.62
N THR A 154 -2.54 20.08 -14.33
CA THR A 154 -2.56 18.73 -14.91
C THR A 154 -1.50 18.58 -16.01
N LYS A 155 -1.34 19.59 -16.87
CA LYS A 155 -0.29 19.60 -17.91
C LYS A 155 1.11 19.64 -17.29
N ALA A 156 1.35 20.47 -16.29
CA ALA A 156 2.63 20.52 -15.58
C ALA A 156 2.95 19.16 -14.92
N ARG A 157 1.96 18.52 -14.29
CA ARG A 157 2.16 17.18 -13.71
C ARG A 157 2.51 16.13 -14.76
N LEU A 158 1.95 16.23 -15.96
CA LEU A 158 2.29 15.32 -17.06
C LEU A 158 3.73 15.55 -17.57
N THR A 159 4.15 16.81 -17.73
CA THR A 159 5.53 17.12 -18.13
C THR A 159 6.53 16.65 -17.09
N ASP A 160 6.24 16.84 -15.80
CA ASP A 160 7.10 16.39 -14.72
C ASP A 160 7.19 14.86 -14.70
N ARG A 161 6.08 14.16 -14.93
CA ARG A 161 6.07 12.69 -15.05
C ARG A 161 6.95 12.22 -16.20
N ASP A 162 6.83 12.84 -17.37
CA ASP A 162 7.62 12.45 -18.54
C ASP A 162 9.12 12.72 -18.31
N GLN A 163 9.48 13.84 -17.63
CA GLN A 163 10.86 14.11 -17.20
C GLN A 163 11.38 13.08 -16.19
N ILE A 164 10.56 12.65 -15.24
CA ILE A 164 10.91 11.60 -14.28
C ILE A 164 11.18 10.29 -15.03
N ASP A 165 10.35 9.93 -16.00
CA ASP A 165 10.54 8.71 -16.79
C ASP A 165 11.86 8.77 -17.61
N GLU A 166 12.19 9.91 -18.21
CA GLU A 166 13.48 10.12 -18.90
C GLU A 166 14.67 9.98 -17.94
N LEU A 167 14.60 10.60 -16.76
CA LEU A 167 15.64 10.49 -15.74
C LEU A 167 15.80 9.07 -15.20
N LEU A 168 14.70 8.31 -15.05
CA LEU A 168 14.75 6.91 -14.64
C LEU A 168 15.46 6.03 -15.68
N VAL A 169 15.23 6.28 -16.97
CA VAL A 169 15.94 5.59 -18.05
C VAL A 169 17.42 5.95 -18.04
N ALA A 170 17.76 7.24 -17.90
CA ALA A 170 19.15 7.69 -17.81
C ALA A 170 19.88 7.07 -16.60
N LEU A 171 19.24 7.03 -15.43
CA LEU A 171 19.76 6.40 -14.22
C LEU A 171 20.02 4.90 -14.46
N SER A 172 19.06 4.18 -15.04
CA SER A 172 19.21 2.76 -15.34
C SER A 172 20.37 2.47 -16.31
N ASN A 173 20.62 3.36 -17.28
CA ASN A 173 21.74 3.22 -18.21
C ASN A 173 23.09 3.43 -17.51
N ILE A 174 23.19 4.46 -16.67
CA ILE A 174 24.41 4.75 -15.89
C ILE A 174 24.68 3.60 -14.89
N GLU A 175 23.66 3.08 -14.22
CA GLU A 175 23.79 1.92 -13.33
C GLU A 175 24.29 0.68 -14.08
N ALA A 176 23.79 0.44 -15.30
CA ALA A 176 24.28 -0.65 -16.14
C ALA A 176 25.75 -0.45 -16.55
N GLU A 177 26.15 0.77 -16.93
CA GLU A 177 27.53 1.10 -17.26
C GLU A 177 28.48 0.93 -16.07
N ILE A 178 28.08 1.40 -14.89
CA ILE A 178 28.84 1.21 -13.63
C ILE A 178 29.04 -0.27 -13.35
N ASN A 179 28.00 -1.10 -13.51
CA ASN A 179 28.10 -2.54 -13.28
C ASN A 179 29.04 -3.22 -14.28
N LEU A 180 29.01 -2.81 -15.56
CA LEU A 180 29.91 -3.31 -16.59
C LEU A 180 31.37 -2.92 -16.29
N LEU A 181 31.62 -1.66 -15.92
CA LEU A 181 32.94 -1.16 -15.55
C LEU A 181 33.48 -1.85 -14.30
N ARG A 182 32.65 -2.07 -13.27
CA ARG A 182 33.02 -2.85 -12.08
C ARG A 182 33.44 -4.27 -12.43
N ARG A 183 32.69 -4.95 -13.30
CA ARG A 183 33.05 -6.30 -13.78
C ARG A 183 34.36 -6.28 -14.57
N ARG A 184 34.58 -5.26 -15.41
CA ARG A 184 35.83 -5.10 -16.16
C ARG A 184 37.03 -4.88 -15.24
N ILE A 185 36.88 -4.05 -14.21
CA ILE A 185 37.91 -3.82 -13.20
C ILE A 185 38.25 -5.12 -12.48
N ALA A 186 37.25 -5.88 -12.02
CA ALA A 186 37.49 -7.16 -11.34
C ALA A 186 38.28 -8.17 -12.21
N LEU A 187 37.94 -8.27 -13.51
CA LEU A 187 38.68 -9.13 -14.44
C LEU A 187 40.14 -8.66 -14.65
N LEU A 188 40.37 -7.35 -14.72
CA LEU A 188 41.71 -6.79 -14.85
C LEU A 188 42.53 -6.99 -13.57
N GLU A 189 41.92 -6.86 -12.39
CA GLU A 189 42.57 -7.14 -11.11
C GLU A 189 42.98 -8.60 -10.98
N GLU A 190 42.13 -9.53 -11.43
CA GLU A 190 42.45 -10.96 -11.47
C GLU A 190 43.63 -11.24 -12.42
N GLU A 191 43.67 -10.60 -13.58
CA GLU A 191 44.77 -10.73 -14.53
C GLU A 191 46.08 -10.15 -13.99
N ILE A 192 46.03 -8.98 -13.34
CA ILE A 192 47.19 -8.39 -12.66
C ILE A 192 47.72 -9.34 -11.58
N LEU A 193 46.82 -9.99 -10.82
CA LEU A 193 47.21 -10.95 -9.80
C LEU A 193 47.88 -12.20 -10.39
N ARG A 194 47.35 -12.73 -11.51
CA ARG A 194 47.97 -13.84 -12.25
C ARG A 194 49.38 -13.49 -12.72
N ILE A 195 49.52 -12.37 -13.43
CA ILE A 195 50.80 -11.90 -13.96
C ILE A 195 51.81 -11.65 -12.83
N LYS A 196 51.37 -11.07 -11.70
CA LYS A 196 52.24 -10.86 -10.52
C LYS A 196 52.75 -12.18 -9.93
N LYS A 197 51.90 -13.21 -9.81
CA LYS A 197 52.32 -14.54 -9.33
C LYS A 197 53.31 -15.19 -10.29
N GLU A 198 53.05 -15.09 -11.58
CA GLU A 198 53.96 -15.63 -12.60
C GLU A 198 55.31 -14.94 -12.58
N ASN A 199 55.34 -13.61 -12.49
CA ASN A 199 56.57 -12.84 -12.38
C ASN A 199 57.35 -13.20 -11.10
N GLN A 200 56.68 -13.38 -9.95
CA GLN A 200 57.32 -13.86 -8.72
C GLN A 200 57.94 -15.25 -8.88
N ARG A 201 57.27 -16.17 -9.59
CA ARG A 201 57.81 -17.49 -9.90
C ARG A 201 59.07 -17.38 -10.76
N LEU A 202 59.02 -16.59 -11.84
CA LEU A 202 60.15 -16.39 -12.74
C LEU A 202 61.34 -15.73 -12.03
N VAL A 203 61.11 -14.75 -11.16
CA VAL A 203 62.17 -14.13 -10.34
C VAL A 203 62.80 -15.15 -9.39
N SER A 204 62.00 -16.03 -8.78
CA SER A 204 62.51 -17.09 -7.89
C SER A 204 63.33 -18.13 -8.65
N GLU A 205 62.90 -18.50 -9.86
CA GLU A 205 63.63 -19.41 -10.75
C GLU A 205 64.94 -18.78 -11.23
N LEU A 206 64.93 -17.51 -11.61
CA LEU A 206 66.13 -16.77 -11.99
C LEU A 206 67.13 -16.70 -10.83
N GLN A 207 66.64 -16.44 -9.61
CA GLN A 207 67.50 -16.40 -8.43
C GLN A 207 68.16 -17.76 -8.15
N ARG A 208 67.42 -18.87 -8.31
CA ARG A 208 67.98 -20.23 -8.18
C ARG A 208 69.01 -20.51 -9.26
N ALA A 209 68.71 -20.21 -10.52
CA ALA A 209 69.66 -20.39 -11.61
C ALA A 209 70.94 -19.56 -11.41
N ARG A 210 70.82 -18.38 -10.80
CA ARG A 210 71.98 -17.55 -10.43
C ARG A 210 72.80 -18.19 -9.32
N THR A 211 72.17 -18.70 -8.26
CA THR A 211 72.91 -19.40 -7.19
C THR A 211 73.58 -20.67 -7.68
N ASP A 212 72.93 -21.41 -8.59
CA ASP A 212 73.50 -22.62 -9.19
C ASP A 212 74.70 -22.26 -10.07
N LEU A 213 74.61 -21.18 -10.85
CA LEU A 213 75.74 -20.67 -11.63
C LEU A 213 76.90 -20.24 -10.72
N ASP A 214 76.62 -19.50 -9.66
CA ASP A 214 77.65 -19.07 -8.70
C ASP A 214 78.33 -20.31 -8.06
N GLN A 215 77.57 -21.34 -7.69
CA GLN A 215 78.11 -22.59 -7.16
C GLN A 215 78.97 -23.34 -8.19
N GLU A 216 78.52 -23.45 -9.44
CA GLU A 216 79.32 -24.08 -10.51
C GLU A 216 80.59 -23.28 -10.82
N THR A 217 80.55 -21.95 -10.72
CA THR A 217 81.78 -21.15 -10.86
C THR A 217 82.78 -21.40 -9.73
N LEU A 218 82.32 -21.58 -8.49
CA LEU A 218 83.16 -21.98 -7.36
C LEU A 218 83.75 -23.37 -7.59
N ASN A 219 82.92 -24.35 -7.95
CA ASN A 219 83.37 -25.71 -8.24
C ASN A 219 84.44 -25.70 -9.37
N ARG A 220 84.23 -24.92 -10.43
CA ARG A 220 85.21 -24.78 -11.53
C ARG A 220 86.55 -24.23 -11.04
N ILE A 221 86.52 -23.22 -10.17
CA ILE A 221 87.73 -22.64 -9.57
C ILE A 221 88.44 -23.67 -8.69
N ASP A 222 87.70 -24.42 -7.87
CA ASP A 222 88.26 -25.45 -7.01
C ASP A 222 88.92 -26.58 -7.82
N TYR A 223 88.27 -27.06 -8.88
CA TYR A 223 88.87 -28.03 -9.80
C TYR A 223 90.10 -27.48 -10.51
N GLN A 224 90.08 -26.20 -10.91
CA GLN A 224 91.24 -25.56 -11.54
C GLN A 224 92.42 -25.46 -10.56
N ASN A 225 92.17 -25.13 -9.30
CA ASN A 225 93.18 -25.11 -8.25
C ASN A 225 93.76 -26.52 -7.99
N GLN A 226 92.90 -27.55 -7.91
CA GLN A 226 93.35 -28.94 -7.75
C GLN A 226 94.23 -29.39 -8.91
N VAL A 227 93.84 -29.07 -10.16
CA VAL A 227 94.65 -29.37 -11.34
C VAL A 227 96.01 -28.69 -11.26
N GLN A 228 96.05 -27.43 -10.81
CA GLN A 228 97.31 -26.70 -10.66
C GLN A 228 98.20 -27.29 -9.56
N THR A 229 97.64 -27.62 -8.39
CA THR A 229 98.39 -28.29 -7.32
C THR A 229 98.98 -29.63 -7.79
N LEU A 230 98.19 -30.44 -8.51
CA LEU A 230 98.67 -31.71 -9.07
C LEU A 230 99.77 -31.50 -10.13
N GLN A 231 99.68 -30.44 -10.94
CA GLN A 231 100.74 -30.09 -11.90
C GLN A 231 102.04 -29.70 -11.18
N GLU A 232 101.95 -28.87 -10.14
CA GLU A 232 103.10 -28.48 -9.32
C GLU A 232 103.73 -29.69 -8.61
N GLU A 233 102.91 -30.63 -8.14
CA GLU A 233 103.37 -31.89 -7.54
C GLU A 233 104.08 -32.78 -8.57
N ILE A 234 103.53 -32.93 -9.78
CA ILE A 234 104.19 -33.67 -10.87
C ILE A 234 105.54 -33.03 -11.22
N ASP A 235 105.61 -31.70 -11.33
CA ASP A 235 106.84 -30.98 -11.63
C ASP A 235 107.86 -31.04 -10.49
N PHE A 236 107.40 -31.10 -9.24
CA PHE A 236 108.26 -31.35 -8.09
C PHE A 236 108.85 -32.76 -8.13
N ILE A 237 108.02 -33.79 -8.29
CA ILE A 237 108.46 -35.19 -8.38
C ILE A 237 109.45 -35.38 -9.52
N ARG A 238 109.18 -34.80 -10.70
CA ARG A 238 110.11 -34.85 -11.83
C ARG A 238 111.47 -34.24 -11.50
N ARG A 239 111.50 -33.06 -10.87
CA ARG A 239 112.75 -32.41 -10.46
C ARG A 239 113.53 -33.24 -9.43
N VAL A 240 112.84 -33.86 -8.48
CA VAL A 240 113.46 -34.76 -7.49
C VAL A 240 114.05 -35.98 -8.18
N GLN A 241 113.29 -36.64 -9.06
CA GLN A 241 113.76 -37.81 -9.82
C GLN A 241 114.95 -37.47 -10.72
N ASP A 242 114.92 -36.33 -11.42
CA ASP A 242 116.03 -35.88 -12.25
C ASP A 242 117.30 -35.58 -11.43
N GLN A 243 117.14 -35.13 -10.18
CA GLN A 243 118.26 -34.91 -9.27
C GLN A 243 118.79 -36.23 -8.73
N GLU A 244 117.91 -37.14 -8.31
CA GLU A 244 118.28 -38.47 -7.82
C GLU A 244 118.98 -39.29 -8.89
N ILE A 245 118.51 -39.25 -10.15
CA ILE A 245 119.20 -39.87 -11.28
C ILE A 245 120.59 -39.27 -11.47
N ARG A 246 120.76 -37.95 -11.36
CA ARG A 246 122.07 -37.30 -11.46
C ARG A 246 123.02 -37.74 -10.34
N ASP A 247 122.51 -37.81 -9.12
CA ASP A 247 123.30 -38.23 -7.95
C ASP A 247 123.66 -39.72 -8.01
N LEU A 248 122.73 -40.58 -8.44
CA LEU A 248 122.98 -42.01 -8.69
C LEU A 248 123.98 -42.21 -9.83
N GLN A 249 123.89 -41.44 -10.92
CA GLN A 249 124.88 -41.46 -12.00
C GLN A 249 126.26 -41.00 -11.51
N ALA A 250 126.32 -40.00 -10.63
CA ALA A 250 127.57 -39.51 -10.03
C ALA A 250 128.17 -40.51 -9.02
N MET A 251 127.34 -41.21 -8.25
CA MET A 251 127.77 -42.29 -7.35
C MET A 251 128.24 -43.52 -8.12
N ALA A 252 127.51 -43.94 -9.16
CA ALA A 252 127.92 -45.04 -10.04
C ALA A 252 129.28 -44.76 -10.73
N ALA A 253 129.59 -43.49 -11.03
CA ALA A 253 130.88 -43.08 -11.57
C ALA A 253 132.02 -43.11 -10.52
N ARG A 254 131.72 -43.13 -9.23
CA ARG A 254 132.70 -43.18 -8.12
C ARG A 254 132.93 -44.58 -7.56
N ASP A 255 132.29 -45.60 -8.13
CA ASP A 255 132.21 -46.91 -7.52
C ASP A 255 133.38 -47.83 -7.92
N THR A 256 134.56 -47.57 -7.36
CA THR A 256 135.71 -48.50 -7.40
C THR A 256 136.52 -48.50 -6.10
N THR A 257 135.94 -48.88 -4.95
CA THR A 257 136.74 -49.32 -3.79
C THR A 257 135.93 -50.05 -2.70
N SER A 258 136.60 -50.95 -1.98
CA SER A 258 136.06 -51.85 -0.95
C SER A 258 135.57 -51.16 0.34
N GLU A 259 135.85 -49.87 0.57
CA GLU A 259 135.32 -49.09 1.70
C GLU A 259 133.83 -48.73 1.53
N ASN A 260 133.35 -48.67 0.28
CA ASN A 260 131.96 -48.33 -0.04
C ASN A 260 130.96 -49.34 0.53
N ARG A 261 131.35 -50.61 0.71
CA ARG A 261 130.44 -51.68 1.16
C ARG A 261 130.05 -51.55 2.64
N GLU A 262 130.93 -51.01 3.49
CA GLU A 262 130.57 -50.70 4.89
C GLU A 262 129.84 -49.37 5.02
N PHE A 263 130.20 -48.38 4.20
CA PHE A 263 129.45 -47.13 4.08
C PHE A 263 128.01 -47.40 3.63
N PHE A 264 127.78 -48.14 2.55
CA PHE A 264 126.44 -48.52 2.09
C PHE A 264 125.69 -49.38 3.11
N LYS A 265 126.34 -50.23 3.89
CA LYS A 265 125.65 -50.99 4.95
C LYS A 265 125.17 -50.07 6.07
N ASN A 266 125.96 -49.08 6.47
CA ASN A 266 125.57 -48.09 7.48
C ASN A 266 124.54 -47.10 6.93
N GLU A 267 124.70 -46.65 5.70
CA GLU A 267 123.76 -45.75 5.02
C GLU A 267 122.42 -46.44 4.75
N LEU A 268 122.43 -47.70 4.32
CA LEU A 268 121.21 -48.50 4.18
C LEU A 268 120.55 -48.76 5.54
N SER A 269 121.35 -48.97 6.60
CA SER A 269 120.81 -49.11 7.96
C SER A 269 120.24 -47.79 8.50
N SER A 270 120.83 -46.64 8.12
CA SER A 270 120.32 -45.31 8.44
C SER A 270 119.04 -45.04 7.65
N ALA A 271 119.05 -45.25 6.34
CA ALA A 271 117.88 -45.11 5.47
C ALA A 271 116.73 -46.02 5.91
N ILE A 272 116.99 -47.26 6.35
CA ILE A 272 115.96 -48.13 6.92
C ILE A 272 115.42 -47.58 8.25
N ARG A 273 116.25 -46.99 9.09
CA ARG A 273 115.80 -46.31 10.32
C ARG A 273 114.97 -45.07 10.00
N ASP A 274 115.37 -44.30 9.01
CA ASP A 274 114.70 -43.08 8.59
C ASP A 274 113.34 -43.41 7.96
N ILE A 275 113.27 -44.41 7.07
CA ILE A 275 112.01 -44.93 6.52
C ILE A 275 111.08 -45.44 7.63
N ARG A 276 111.63 -46.13 8.65
CA ARG A 276 110.83 -46.63 9.77
C ARG A 276 110.31 -45.47 10.64
N ASN A 277 111.15 -44.48 10.92
CA ASN A 277 110.75 -43.28 11.65
C ASN A 277 109.72 -42.46 10.86
N GLU A 278 109.86 -42.36 9.54
CA GLU A 278 108.92 -41.68 8.67
C GLU A 278 107.59 -42.44 8.61
N TYR A 279 107.60 -43.77 8.54
CA TYR A 279 106.40 -44.59 8.67
C TYR A 279 105.73 -44.45 10.04
N ASP A 280 106.51 -44.39 11.13
CA ASP A 280 105.99 -44.19 12.48
C ASP A 280 105.41 -42.77 12.64
N GLN A 281 106.05 -41.76 12.05
CA GLN A 281 105.53 -40.39 11.99
C GLN A 281 104.25 -40.30 11.15
N MET A 282 104.21 -40.90 9.97
CA MET A 282 103.02 -40.94 9.11
C MET A 282 101.87 -41.68 9.79
N THR A 283 102.15 -42.78 10.49
CA THR A 283 101.13 -43.52 11.26
C THR A 283 100.63 -42.67 12.43
N SER A 284 101.52 -41.96 13.14
CA SER A 284 101.16 -41.04 14.22
C SER A 284 100.36 -39.84 13.72
N ALA A 285 100.76 -39.23 12.61
CA ALA A 285 100.05 -38.15 11.94
C ALA A 285 98.66 -38.58 11.49
N ASN A 286 98.54 -39.71 10.77
CA ASN A 286 97.25 -40.26 10.37
C ASN A 286 96.34 -40.56 11.57
N ARG A 287 96.90 -41.05 12.67
CA ARG A 287 96.13 -41.28 13.91
C ARG A 287 95.63 -39.96 14.51
N ASN A 288 96.50 -38.94 14.59
CA ASN A 288 96.14 -37.63 15.12
C ASN A 288 95.14 -36.88 14.23
N ASP A 289 95.27 -37.01 12.92
CA ASP A 289 94.36 -36.44 11.92
C ASP A 289 93.00 -37.12 12.00
N MET A 290 92.96 -38.45 12.10
CA MET A 290 91.71 -39.19 12.36
C MET A 290 91.08 -38.76 13.68
N GLU A 291 91.84 -38.67 14.77
CA GLU A 291 91.31 -38.26 16.08
C GLU A 291 90.78 -36.82 16.06
N SER A 292 91.50 -35.90 15.41
CA SER A 292 91.09 -34.51 15.25
C SER A 292 89.85 -34.40 14.36
N TRP A 293 89.79 -35.16 13.27
CA TRP A 293 88.63 -35.25 12.40
C TRP A 293 87.40 -35.80 13.13
N TYR A 294 87.55 -36.88 13.91
CA TYR A 294 86.45 -37.41 14.72
C TYR A 294 85.99 -36.41 15.78
N LYS A 295 86.92 -35.73 16.47
CA LYS A 295 86.57 -34.68 17.45
C LYS A 295 85.80 -33.55 16.79
N LEU A 296 86.26 -33.08 15.64
CA LEU A 296 85.62 -31.99 14.89
C LEU A 296 84.24 -32.42 14.38
N LYS A 297 84.10 -33.65 13.87
CA LYS A 297 82.81 -34.19 13.43
C LYS A 297 81.82 -34.35 14.58
N VAL A 298 82.28 -34.83 15.73
CA VAL A 298 81.45 -34.92 16.95
C VAL A 298 81.02 -33.52 17.42
N GLN A 299 81.92 -32.54 17.40
CA GLN A 299 81.62 -31.16 17.76
C GLN A 299 80.64 -30.51 16.77
N GLU A 300 80.78 -30.75 15.48
CA GLU A 300 79.84 -30.30 14.44
C GLU A 300 78.45 -30.90 14.66
N ILE A 301 78.35 -32.21 14.91
CA ILE A 301 77.07 -32.87 15.20
C ILE A 301 76.45 -32.30 16.48
N GLN A 302 77.25 -32.09 17.53
CA GLN A 302 76.76 -31.50 18.79
C GLN A 302 76.24 -30.07 18.59
N THR A 303 76.98 -29.22 17.88
CA THR A 303 76.59 -27.83 17.61
C THR A 303 75.36 -27.76 16.69
N GLN A 304 75.29 -28.62 15.67
CA GLN A 304 74.12 -28.74 14.81
C GLN A 304 72.88 -29.21 15.58
N SER A 305 73.03 -30.22 16.44
CA SER A 305 71.95 -30.70 17.33
C SER A 305 71.49 -29.62 18.31
N ALA A 306 72.40 -28.85 18.88
CA ALA A 306 72.07 -27.75 19.79
C ALA A 306 71.29 -26.64 19.06
N ARG A 307 71.75 -26.25 17.86
CA ARG A 307 71.05 -25.27 17.01
C ARG A 307 69.64 -25.74 16.63
N GLN A 308 69.52 -27.00 16.20
CA GLN A 308 68.24 -27.59 15.84
C GLN A 308 67.28 -27.66 17.04
N THR A 309 67.80 -27.95 18.24
CA THR A 309 67.01 -27.94 19.47
C THR A 309 66.49 -26.54 19.82
N MET A 310 67.34 -25.50 19.67
CA MET A 310 66.92 -24.11 19.89
C MET A 310 65.85 -23.65 18.88
N GLU A 311 66.04 -23.99 17.60
CA GLU A 311 65.07 -23.67 16.54
C GLU A 311 63.73 -24.38 16.76
N GLN A 312 63.74 -25.67 17.13
CA GLN A 312 62.53 -26.38 17.53
C GLN A 312 61.86 -25.75 18.76
N GLY A 313 62.65 -25.23 19.71
CA GLY A 313 62.14 -24.48 20.85
C GLY A 313 61.39 -23.22 20.43
N TYR A 314 61.98 -22.42 19.54
CA TYR A 314 61.35 -21.22 18.98
C TYR A 314 60.05 -21.54 18.24
N GLN A 315 60.08 -22.54 17.35
CA GLN A 315 58.89 -22.99 16.62
C GLN A 315 57.79 -23.48 17.56
N ARG A 316 58.12 -24.22 18.62
CA ARG A 316 57.14 -24.65 19.63
C ARG A 316 56.52 -23.47 20.36
N GLU A 317 57.30 -22.47 20.74
CA GLU A 317 56.79 -21.30 21.46
C GLU A 317 55.92 -20.41 20.55
N GLU A 318 56.30 -20.26 19.29
CA GLU A 318 55.49 -19.59 18.28
C GLU A 318 54.14 -20.30 18.07
N VAL A 319 54.15 -21.64 17.95
CA VAL A 319 52.92 -22.43 17.86
C VAL A 319 52.05 -22.27 19.10
N LYS A 320 52.63 -22.21 20.31
CA LYS A 320 51.85 -21.93 21.54
C LYS A 320 51.22 -20.54 21.49
N ARG A 321 51.98 -19.51 21.10
CA ARG A 321 51.48 -18.13 20.99
C ARG A 321 50.31 -18.04 20.02
N LEU A 322 50.48 -18.63 18.83
CA LEU A 322 49.42 -18.67 17.82
C LEU A 322 48.19 -19.43 18.32
N ARG A 323 48.35 -20.53 19.06
CA ARG A 323 47.22 -21.26 19.67
C ARG A 323 46.46 -20.42 20.69
N VAL A 324 47.16 -19.66 21.54
CA VAL A 324 46.51 -18.76 22.52
C VAL A 324 45.73 -17.67 21.79
N GLN A 325 46.35 -16.98 20.82
CA GLN A 325 45.67 -15.96 20.01
C GLN A 325 44.44 -16.50 19.29
N LEU A 326 44.52 -17.74 18.77
CA LEU A 326 43.40 -18.39 18.11
C LEU A 326 42.28 -18.72 19.12
N GLY A 327 42.63 -19.12 20.35
CA GLY A 327 41.69 -19.27 21.46
C GLY A 327 40.97 -17.97 21.79
N ASP A 328 41.71 -16.87 21.94
CA ASP A 328 41.15 -15.54 22.24
C ASP A 328 40.22 -15.04 21.12
N LEU A 329 40.62 -15.22 19.86
CA LEU A 329 39.79 -14.86 18.70
C LEU A 329 38.52 -15.69 18.62
N ARG A 330 38.59 -17.00 18.92
CA ARG A 330 37.41 -17.86 19.00
C ARG A 330 36.47 -17.44 20.14
N GLY A 331 37.02 -17.04 21.28
CA GLY A 331 36.24 -16.49 22.40
C GLY A 331 35.49 -15.22 21.99
N LYS A 332 36.19 -14.25 21.39
CA LYS A 332 35.57 -13.03 20.86
C LYS A 332 34.49 -13.31 19.82
N LEU A 333 34.70 -14.30 18.96
CA LEU A 333 33.71 -14.72 17.97
C LEU A 333 32.46 -15.26 18.65
N ALA A 334 32.60 -16.14 19.64
CA ALA A 334 31.48 -16.68 20.41
C ALA A 334 30.71 -15.58 21.18
N ASP A 335 31.40 -14.60 21.76
CA ASP A 335 30.78 -13.46 22.43
C ASP A 335 29.97 -12.59 21.46
N LEU A 336 30.51 -12.33 20.26
CA LEU A 336 29.82 -11.57 19.21
C LEU A 336 28.61 -12.33 18.66
N GLU A 337 28.74 -13.64 18.44
CA GLU A 337 27.63 -14.51 18.03
C GLU A 337 26.51 -14.51 19.09
N GLY A 338 26.87 -14.61 20.38
CA GLY A 338 25.92 -14.52 21.48
C GLY A 338 25.19 -13.17 21.54
N ARG A 339 25.92 -12.06 21.35
CA ARG A 339 25.33 -10.71 21.28
C ARG A 339 24.40 -10.56 20.08
N ASN A 340 24.78 -11.10 18.93
CA ASN A 340 23.96 -11.03 17.73
C ASN A 340 22.66 -11.82 17.90
N SER A 341 22.73 -13.03 18.48
CA SER A 341 21.53 -13.82 18.80
C SER A 341 20.60 -13.10 19.78
N LEU A 342 21.15 -12.38 20.77
CA LEU A 342 20.33 -11.59 21.70
C LEU A 342 19.62 -10.43 20.99
N LEU A 343 20.34 -9.69 20.13
CA LEU A 343 19.76 -8.60 19.34
C LEU A 343 18.69 -9.12 18.37
N GLU A 344 18.92 -10.26 17.72
CA GLU A 344 17.91 -10.91 16.87
C GLU A 344 16.65 -11.27 17.64
N LYS A 345 16.77 -11.80 18.87
CA LYS A 345 15.63 -12.06 19.75
C LYS A 345 14.88 -10.78 20.13
N GLN A 346 15.60 -9.71 20.45
CA GLN A 346 14.98 -8.41 20.75
C GLN A 346 14.23 -7.84 19.55
N ILE A 347 14.78 -7.97 18.32
CA ILE A 347 14.09 -7.58 17.10
C ILE A 347 12.82 -8.40 16.90
N GLN A 348 12.86 -9.71 17.13
CA GLN A 348 11.68 -10.57 17.04
C GLN A 348 10.60 -10.20 18.06
N GLU A 349 10.99 -9.92 19.30
CA GLU A 349 10.06 -9.50 20.36
C GLU A 349 9.41 -8.15 20.05
N LEU A 350 10.19 -7.16 19.61
CA LEU A 350 9.67 -5.86 19.18
C LEU A 350 8.75 -5.96 17.97
N ASN A 351 9.08 -6.83 17.00
CA ASN A 351 8.19 -7.06 15.85
C ASN A 351 6.88 -7.72 16.28
N PHE A 352 6.92 -8.71 17.18
CA PHE A 352 5.71 -9.33 17.72
C PHE A 352 4.84 -8.31 18.45
N GLN A 353 5.45 -7.45 19.26
CA GLN A 353 4.74 -6.37 19.95
C GLN A 353 4.12 -5.36 18.98
N LEU A 354 4.85 -4.98 17.93
CA LEU A 354 4.35 -4.07 16.89
C LEU A 354 3.17 -4.70 16.11
N GLU A 355 3.22 -5.99 15.81
CA GLU A 355 2.11 -6.70 15.17
C GLU A 355 0.88 -6.83 16.07
N ASP A 356 1.07 -7.00 17.38
CA ASP A 356 -0.03 -7.05 18.35
C ASP A 356 -0.68 -5.68 18.52
N ASP A 357 0.13 -4.62 18.65
CA ASP A 357 -0.34 -3.24 18.67
C ASP A 357 -1.11 -2.88 17.38
N GLN A 358 -0.58 -3.26 16.21
CA GLN A 358 -1.27 -3.06 14.93
C GLN A 358 -2.64 -3.76 14.91
N ARG A 359 -2.71 -5.03 15.33
CA ARG A 359 -3.97 -5.77 15.42
C ARG A 359 -4.96 -5.11 16.37
N SER A 360 -4.48 -4.60 17.51
CA SER A 360 -5.29 -3.88 18.48
C SER A 360 -5.86 -2.57 17.90
N TYR A 361 -5.03 -1.78 17.21
CA TYR A 361 -5.48 -0.55 16.54
C TYR A 361 -6.46 -0.83 15.40
N GLU A 362 -6.22 -1.86 14.58
CA GLU A 362 -7.15 -2.27 13.53
C GLU A 362 -8.50 -2.73 14.09
N ALA A 363 -8.50 -3.50 15.19
CA ALA A 363 -9.73 -3.88 15.87
C ALA A 363 -10.49 -2.65 16.40
N ALA A 364 -9.79 -1.72 17.05
CA ALA A 364 -10.39 -0.48 17.52
C ALA A 364 -10.95 0.39 16.38
N LEU A 365 -10.26 0.44 15.23
CA LEU A 365 -10.74 1.15 14.05
C LEU A 365 -12.02 0.51 13.49
N ASN A 366 -12.03 -0.82 13.35
CA ASN A 366 -13.19 -1.57 12.89
C ASN A 366 -14.40 -1.38 13.80
N ASP A 367 -14.22 -1.35 15.12
CA ASP A 367 -15.29 -1.06 16.07
C ASP A 367 -15.84 0.36 15.89
N ARG A 368 -14.98 1.35 15.65
CA ARG A 368 -15.41 2.74 15.38
C ARG A 368 -16.14 2.84 14.05
N ASP A 369 -15.67 2.18 13.01
CA ASP A 369 -16.34 2.13 11.71
C ASP A 369 -17.69 1.41 11.78
N ALA A 370 -17.82 0.38 12.62
CA ALA A 370 -19.10 -0.27 12.91
C ALA A 370 -20.06 0.68 13.64
N GLN A 371 -19.58 1.45 14.63
CA GLN A 371 -20.39 2.47 15.32
C GLN A 371 -20.83 3.57 14.36
N ILE A 372 -19.95 4.06 13.49
CA ILE A 372 -20.29 5.07 12.47
C ILE A 372 -21.35 4.52 11.52
N ARG A 373 -21.22 3.26 11.06
CA ARG A 373 -22.23 2.62 10.23
C ARG A 373 -23.58 2.54 10.94
N LYS A 374 -23.60 2.08 12.20
CA LYS A 374 -24.82 2.02 13.00
C LYS A 374 -25.49 3.40 13.15
N MET A 375 -24.72 4.44 13.49
CA MET A 375 -25.26 5.80 13.58
C MET A 375 -25.77 6.32 12.24
N ARG A 376 -25.13 5.98 11.12
CA ARG A 376 -25.61 6.34 9.79
C ARG A 376 -26.93 5.64 9.45
N GLU A 377 -27.06 4.36 9.78
CA GLU A 377 -28.29 3.59 9.62
C GLU A 377 -29.43 4.17 10.49
N GLU A 378 -29.15 4.50 11.76
CA GLU A 378 -30.10 5.17 12.65
C GLU A 378 -30.53 6.55 12.10
N CYS A 379 -29.59 7.36 11.61
CA CYS A 379 -29.91 8.64 10.96
C CYS A 379 -30.75 8.45 9.68
N GLN A 380 -30.46 7.42 8.88
CA GLN A 380 -31.25 7.10 7.69
C GLN A 380 -32.67 6.65 8.05
N ALA A 381 -32.81 5.79 9.06
CA ALA A 381 -34.11 5.36 9.57
C ALA A 381 -34.95 6.54 10.05
N LEU A 382 -34.35 7.46 10.83
CA LEU A 382 -35.01 8.69 11.27
C LEU A 382 -35.40 9.61 10.09
N MET A 383 -34.57 9.70 9.05
CA MET A 383 -34.93 10.46 7.84
C MET A 383 -36.14 9.85 7.13
N VAL A 384 -36.20 8.52 7.02
CA VAL A 384 -37.34 7.81 6.43
C VAL A 384 -38.60 8.02 7.29
N GLU A 385 -38.49 7.89 8.61
CA GLU A 385 -39.62 8.10 9.53
C GLU A 385 -40.14 9.55 9.46
N LEU A 386 -39.25 10.55 9.41
CA LEU A 386 -39.63 11.95 9.22
C LEU A 386 -40.28 12.19 7.86
N GLN A 387 -39.82 11.51 6.80
CA GLN A 387 -40.44 11.59 5.48
C GLN A 387 -41.85 10.99 5.49
N MET A 388 -42.04 9.82 6.11
CA MET A 388 -43.37 9.22 6.28
C MET A 388 -44.30 10.12 7.11
N LEU A 389 -43.79 10.75 8.17
CA LEU A 389 -44.56 11.69 8.98
C LEU A 389 -44.92 12.96 8.18
N LEU A 390 -44.01 13.43 7.32
CA LEU A 390 -44.28 14.55 6.42
C LEU A 390 -45.37 14.18 5.41
N ASP A 391 -45.30 12.99 4.81
CA ASP A 391 -46.28 12.50 3.84
C ASP A 391 -47.66 12.33 4.49
N THR A 392 -47.73 11.75 5.70
CA THR A 392 -48.99 11.66 6.47
C THR A 392 -49.53 13.05 6.83
N LYS A 393 -48.67 13.99 7.24
CA LYS A 393 -49.07 15.38 7.50
C LYS A 393 -49.61 16.07 6.24
N GLN A 394 -48.96 15.89 5.09
CA GLN A 394 -49.43 16.41 3.80
C GLN A 394 -50.80 15.83 3.44
N THR A 395 -51.00 14.54 3.72
CA THR A 395 -52.29 13.86 3.53
C THR A 395 -53.37 14.46 4.41
N LEU A 396 -53.09 14.61 5.71
CA LEU A 396 -54.03 15.20 6.67
C LEU A 396 -54.33 16.67 6.36
N ASP A 397 -53.35 17.45 5.92
CA ASP A 397 -53.57 18.84 5.47
C ASP A 397 -54.50 18.89 4.25
N ALA A 398 -54.35 17.96 3.30
CA ALA A 398 -55.23 17.84 2.16
C ALA A 398 -56.66 17.46 2.59
N GLU A 399 -56.81 16.52 3.53
CA GLU A 399 -58.10 16.17 4.12
C GLU A 399 -58.75 17.35 4.85
N ILE A 400 -58.01 18.08 5.69
CA ILE A 400 -58.49 19.29 6.39
C ILE A 400 -58.88 20.37 5.38
N ALA A 401 -58.13 20.55 4.30
CA ALA A 401 -58.49 21.49 3.24
C ALA A 401 -59.82 21.10 2.56
N ILE A 402 -60.04 19.80 2.31
CA ILE A 402 -61.31 19.29 1.79
C ILE A 402 -62.44 19.50 2.81
N TYR A 403 -62.20 19.23 4.10
CA TYR A 403 -63.19 19.44 5.16
C TYR A 403 -63.53 20.92 5.34
N ARG A 404 -62.55 21.83 5.30
CA ARG A 404 -62.79 23.29 5.30
C ARG A 404 -63.65 23.72 4.13
N LYS A 405 -63.35 23.21 2.93
CA LYS A 405 -64.12 23.48 1.71
C LYS A 405 -65.57 22.97 1.80
N MET A 406 -65.80 21.88 2.52
CA MET A 406 -67.13 21.32 2.80
C MET A 406 -67.89 22.12 3.87
N LEU A 407 -67.18 22.70 4.85
CA LEU A 407 -67.73 23.51 5.94
C LEU A 407 -68.02 24.97 5.55
N GLU A 408 -67.35 25.50 4.52
CA GLU A 408 -67.61 26.84 3.96
C GLU A 408 -68.94 26.94 3.17
N GLY A 409 -69.72 25.86 3.10
CA GLY A 409 -71.09 25.90 2.59
C GLY A 409 -71.22 25.95 1.06
N GLU A 410 -70.14 25.69 0.32
CA GLU A 410 -70.15 25.58 -1.14
C GLU A 410 -70.25 24.10 -1.55
N GLY A 411 -71.40 23.48 -1.25
CA GLY A 411 -71.66 22.07 -1.57
C GLY A 411 -72.89 21.93 -2.47
N ASP A 412 -72.69 21.85 -3.78
CA ASP A 412 -73.06 20.64 -4.56
C ASP A 412 -72.56 20.76 -6.02
N GLY A 413 -71.40 20.16 -6.31
CA GLY A 413 -70.86 20.14 -7.66
C GLY A 413 -69.87 18.99 -7.87
N PRO A 414 -69.88 18.31 -9.03
CA PRO A 414 -69.17 17.05 -9.29
C PRO A 414 -67.63 17.12 -9.20
N GLY A 415 -67.03 18.30 -9.01
CA GLY A 415 -65.58 18.46 -8.83
C GLY A 415 -65.04 18.00 -7.46
N LEU A 416 -65.89 17.90 -6.43
CA LEU A 416 -65.46 17.53 -5.07
C LEU A 416 -65.11 16.04 -4.95
N LYS A 417 -65.83 15.17 -5.68
CA LYS A 417 -65.53 13.72 -5.72
C LYS A 417 -64.19 13.44 -6.41
N GLN A 418 -63.86 14.20 -7.45
CA GLN A 418 -62.62 14.01 -8.21
C GLN A 418 -61.36 14.42 -7.42
N LEU A 419 -61.48 15.44 -6.57
CA LEU A 419 -60.40 15.89 -5.68
C LEU A 419 -60.13 14.90 -4.53
N VAL A 420 -61.20 14.33 -3.95
CA VAL A 420 -61.11 13.26 -2.93
C VAL A 420 -60.48 12.01 -3.52
N GLU A 421 -60.85 11.62 -4.75
CA GLU A 421 -60.29 10.45 -5.42
C GLU A 421 -58.81 10.62 -5.79
N GLN A 422 -58.37 11.85 -6.10
CA GLN A 422 -56.97 12.16 -6.40
C GLN A 422 -56.07 12.11 -5.15
N VAL A 423 -56.57 12.54 -3.98
CA VAL A 423 -55.85 12.44 -2.69
C VAL A 423 -55.78 10.99 -2.18
N VAL A 424 -56.85 10.20 -2.39
CA VAL A 424 -56.86 8.76 -2.05
C VAL A 424 -55.95 7.93 -2.99
N ARG A 425 -55.71 8.38 -4.23
CA ARG A 425 -54.72 7.73 -5.11
C ARG A 425 -53.27 8.04 -4.73
N THR A 426 -52.98 9.19 -4.14
CA THR A 426 -51.61 9.55 -3.72
C THR A 426 -51.15 8.79 -2.47
N THR A 427 -52.06 8.31 -1.64
CA THR A 427 -51.73 7.51 -0.43
C THR A 427 -51.50 6.02 -0.72
N GLY A 428 -51.91 5.51 -1.88
CA GLY A 428 -51.86 4.08 -2.23
C GLY A 428 -50.59 3.58 -2.92
N ILE A 429 -49.53 4.40 -3.07
CA ILE A 429 -48.38 4.06 -3.93
C ILE A 429 -47.09 3.71 -3.15
N ASN A 430 -47.01 3.90 -1.83
CA ASN A 430 -45.75 3.70 -1.09
C ASN A 430 -45.60 2.37 -0.32
N GLU A 431 -46.51 1.40 -0.44
CA GLU A 431 -46.41 0.11 0.29
C GLU A 431 -45.90 -1.09 -0.54
N VAL A 432 -45.46 -0.91 -1.79
CA VAL A 432 -45.02 -2.05 -2.63
C VAL A 432 -43.69 -1.79 -3.34
N ALA A 433 -42.60 -1.75 -2.58
CA ALA A 433 -41.27 -2.10 -3.06
C ALA A 433 -40.36 -2.38 -1.86
N ASP A 434 -39.88 -3.63 -1.77
CA ASP A 434 -38.76 -4.13 -0.97
C ASP A 434 -39.13 -5.34 -0.09
N THR A 435 -39.52 -6.42 -0.75
CA THR A 435 -39.31 -7.77 -0.22
C THR A 435 -38.54 -8.58 -1.26
N GLU A 436 -37.26 -8.22 -1.43
CA GLU A 436 -36.36 -9.02 -2.23
C GLU A 436 -35.85 -10.21 -1.40
N THR A 437 -36.00 -11.38 -2.01
CA THR A 437 -35.89 -12.71 -1.46
C THR A 437 -34.51 -13.05 -0.90
N MET A 438 -34.49 -13.49 0.37
CA MET A 438 -33.34 -14.10 1.03
C MET A 438 -33.05 -15.48 0.40
N ARG A 439 -32.11 -15.54 -0.54
CA ARG A 439 -31.61 -16.78 -1.13
C ARG A 439 -30.53 -17.36 -0.23
N VAL A 440 -30.83 -18.48 0.43
CA VAL A 440 -29.86 -19.27 1.21
C VAL A 440 -28.79 -19.81 0.26
N VAL A 441 -27.59 -19.24 0.31
CA VAL A 441 -26.41 -19.77 -0.37
C VAL A 441 -25.86 -20.93 0.46
N LYS A 442 -25.95 -22.13 -0.10
CA LYS A 442 -25.34 -23.37 0.39
C LYS A 442 -23.82 -23.15 0.42
N GLY A 443 -23.21 -23.34 1.60
CA GLY A 443 -21.81 -23.04 1.85
C GLY A 443 -20.86 -23.69 0.84
N GLU A 444 -20.14 -22.85 0.10
CA GLU A 444 -18.95 -23.25 -0.65
C GLU A 444 -17.77 -23.29 0.32
N THR A 445 -17.08 -24.43 0.37
CA THR A 445 -15.80 -24.58 1.08
C THR A 445 -14.77 -23.69 0.41
N SER A 446 -14.54 -22.49 0.96
CA SER A 446 -13.53 -21.57 0.45
C SER A 446 -12.14 -22.11 0.81
N SER A 447 -11.47 -22.70 -0.17
CA SER A 447 -10.09 -23.20 -0.02
C SER A 447 -9.14 -22.02 -0.12
N ARG A 448 -8.57 -21.59 1.00
CA ARG A 448 -7.61 -20.48 1.01
C ARG A 448 -6.24 -20.99 0.57
N THR A 449 -5.82 -20.62 -0.64
CA THR A 449 -4.47 -20.90 -1.16
C THR A 449 -3.49 -19.84 -0.67
N SER A 450 -2.42 -20.25 0.03
CA SER A 450 -1.31 -19.36 0.42
C SER A 450 -0.06 -19.66 -0.40
N TYR A 451 0.63 -18.61 -0.84
CA TYR A 451 1.82 -18.68 -1.69
C TYR A 451 3.05 -18.18 -0.92
N THR A 452 4.16 -18.90 -0.99
CA THR A 452 5.48 -18.41 -0.51
C THR A 452 6.45 -18.45 -1.68
N ARG A 453 7.03 -17.30 -2.05
CA ARG A 453 7.90 -17.15 -3.22
C ARG A 453 9.31 -16.78 -2.80
N SER A 454 10.32 -17.36 -3.45
CA SER A 454 11.72 -16.95 -3.35
C SER A 454 12.36 -17.03 -4.74
N ALA A 455 13.09 -15.98 -5.12
CA ALA A 455 13.70 -15.83 -6.43
C ALA A 455 15.13 -15.33 -6.32
N LYS A 456 16.07 -16.00 -7.00
CA LYS A 456 17.48 -15.62 -7.10
C LYS A 456 17.88 -15.52 -8.57
N GLY A 457 17.69 -14.36 -9.19
CA GLY A 457 18.10 -14.12 -10.58
C GLY A 457 17.12 -13.24 -11.36
N ASN A 458 17.28 -13.21 -12.69
CA ASN A 458 16.50 -12.37 -13.61
C ASN A 458 15.16 -12.98 -14.04
N VAL A 459 14.91 -14.24 -13.68
CA VAL A 459 13.71 -14.98 -14.07
C VAL A 459 12.95 -15.30 -12.79
N SER A 460 11.61 -15.26 -12.85
CA SER A 460 10.75 -15.60 -11.73
C SER A 460 9.57 -16.50 -12.11
N ILE A 461 9.04 -17.26 -11.14
CA ILE A 461 7.80 -18.01 -11.31
C ILE A 461 6.65 -17.06 -10.95
N GLN A 462 5.98 -16.54 -11.95
CA GLN A 462 4.92 -15.53 -11.79
C GLN A 462 3.63 -16.16 -11.29
N GLU A 463 3.24 -17.29 -11.87
CA GLU A 463 1.98 -17.95 -11.53
C GLU A 463 2.10 -19.44 -11.70
N THR A 464 1.31 -20.15 -10.92
CA THR A 464 1.21 -21.59 -11.01
C THR A 464 -0.24 -21.96 -10.76
N SER A 465 -0.85 -22.64 -11.72
CA SER A 465 -2.25 -23.04 -11.62
C SER A 465 -2.45 -23.98 -10.42
N PRO A 466 -3.42 -23.71 -9.52
CA PRO A 466 -3.78 -24.60 -8.41
C PRO A 466 -4.23 -25.99 -8.91
N ASP A 467 -4.90 -26.03 -10.07
CA ASP A 467 -5.34 -27.26 -10.74
C ASP A 467 -4.18 -28.00 -11.45
N GLY A 468 -2.98 -27.43 -11.47
CA GLY A 468 -1.82 -28.02 -12.16
C GLY A 468 -1.87 -27.90 -13.69
N LYS A 469 -2.72 -27.05 -14.27
CA LYS A 469 -2.87 -26.93 -15.73
C LYS A 469 -1.69 -26.27 -16.43
N PHE A 470 -1.12 -25.24 -15.79
CA PHE A 470 -0.02 -24.46 -16.36
C PHE A 470 0.89 -23.85 -15.28
N ILE A 471 2.09 -23.46 -15.70
CA ILE A 471 3.07 -22.69 -14.93
C ILE A 471 3.55 -21.52 -15.79
N VAL A 472 3.62 -20.31 -15.22
CA VAL A 472 4.07 -19.10 -15.90
C VAL A 472 5.42 -18.67 -15.35
N LEU A 473 6.40 -18.53 -16.23
CA LEU A 473 7.70 -17.92 -15.93
C LEU A 473 7.73 -16.50 -16.49
N GLU A 474 8.40 -15.59 -15.78
CA GLU A 474 8.54 -14.17 -16.14
C GLU A 474 10.01 -13.78 -16.08
N ASN A 475 10.52 -13.09 -17.10
CA ASN A 475 11.79 -12.38 -16.98
C ASN A 475 11.52 -11.04 -16.27
N THR A 476 11.94 -10.93 -15.01
CA THR A 476 11.76 -9.74 -14.17
C THR A 476 12.75 -8.63 -14.50
N HIS A 477 13.72 -8.89 -15.38
CA HIS A 477 14.68 -7.88 -15.84
C HIS A 477 14.08 -7.03 -16.95
N ARG A 478 14.23 -5.70 -16.84
CA ARG A 478 13.58 -4.72 -17.74
C ARG A 478 14.24 -4.59 -19.12
N SER A 479 15.55 -4.86 -19.22
CA SER A 479 16.33 -4.61 -20.45
C SER A 479 17.21 -5.77 -20.95
N LYS A 480 17.33 -6.87 -20.21
CA LYS A 480 18.24 -7.98 -20.51
C LYS A 480 17.45 -9.23 -20.83
N GLU A 481 17.69 -9.83 -22.00
CA GLU A 481 17.16 -11.14 -22.34
C GLU A 481 17.94 -12.23 -21.59
N GLU A 482 17.24 -13.27 -21.15
CA GLU A 482 17.86 -14.37 -20.42
C GLU A 482 17.71 -15.67 -21.23
N LEU A 483 18.85 -16.33 -21.46
CA LEU A 483 18.91 -17.63 -22.10
C LEU A 483 18.53 -18.71 -21.07
N ILE A 484 17.28 -19.15 -21.11
CA ILE A 484 16.73 -20.17 -20.21
C ILE A 484 16.63 -21.55 -20.88
N GLY A 485 17.36 -21.74 -21.97
CA GLY A 485 17.45 -23.02 -22.66
C GLY A 485 18.02 -24.11 -21.76
N GLU A 486 17.43 -25.31 -21.83
CA GLU A 486 17.80 -26.49 -21.02
C GLU A 486 17.60 -26.33 -19.50
N TRP A 487 16.99 -25.23 -19.03
CA TRP A 487 16.60 -25.10 -17.63
C TRP A 487 15.52 -26.12 -17.29
N LYS A 488 15.50 -26.58 -16.03
CA LYS A 488 14.60 -27.64 -15.56
C LYS A 488 13.60 -27.09 -14.56
N LEU A 489 12.32 -27.21 -14.89
CA LEU A 489 11.20 -26.91 -14.02
C LEU A 489 10.76 -28.19 -13.31
N LYS A 490 10.93 -28.24 -11.99
CA LYS A 490 10.62 -29.39 -11.15
C LYS A 490 9.46 -29.07 -10.21
N ARG A 491 8.38 -29.84 -10.28
CA ARG A 491 7.24 -29.71 -9.37
C ARG A 491 7.09 -30.95 -8.50
N LYS A 492 7.16 -30.76 -7.19
CA LYS A 492 6.89 -31.80 -6.18
C LYS A 492 5.48 -31.62 -5.63
N ILE A 493 4.74 -32.71 -5.57
CA ILE A 493 3.35 -32.75 -5.10
C ILE A 493 3.31 -33.65 -3.87
N ASP A 494 2.89 -33.08 -2.73
CA ASP A 494 2.73 -33.76 -1.45
C ASP A 494 3.95 -34.60 -1.00
N GLY A 495 5.14 -34.20 -1.45
CA GLY A 495 6.41 -34.90 -1.18
C GLY A 495 6.56 -36.28 -1.82
N LYS A 496 5.62 -36.71 -2.69
CA LYS A 496 5.58 -38.08 -3.25
C LYS A 496 5.79 -38.13 -4.76
N ARG A 497 5.13 -37.26 -5.52
CA ARG A 497 5.22 -37.23 -6.99
C ARG A 497 6.07 -36.05 -7.43
N GLU A 498 7.01 -36.29 -8.33
CA GLU A 498 7.86 -35.27 -8.95
C GLU A 498 7.65 -35.25 -10.47
N ILE A 499 7.38 -34.07 -11.01
CA ILE A 499 7.23 -33.83 -12.44
C ILE A 499 8.35 -32.88 -12.87
N VAL A 500 9.09 -33.24 -13.91
CA VAL A 500 10.22 -32.45 -14.43
C VAL A 500 9.99 -32.11 -15.89
N TYR A 501 10.00 -30.82 -16.20
CA TYR A 501 9.97 -30.29 -17.56
C TYR A 501 11.30 -29.60 -17.89
N THR A 502 11.85 -29.86 -19.07
CA THR A 502 13.09 -29.22 -19.55
C THR A 502 12.74 -28.26 -20.68
N LEU A 503 13.20 -27.01 -20.60
CA LEU A 503 12.96 -26.02 -21.64
C LEU A 503 13.76 -26.35 -22.93
N PRO A 504 13.25 -25.98 -24.13
CA PRO A 504 13.96 -26.16 -25.39
C PRO A 504 15.36 -25.54 -25.39
N ARG A 505 16.32 -26.13 -26.11
CA ARG A 505 17.76 -25.83 -25.98
C ARG A 505 18.15 -24.37 -26.24
N ASP A 506 17.47 -23.70 -27.17
CA ASP A 506 17.77 -22.33 -27.58
C ASP A 506 16.70 -21.32 -27.14
N PHE A 507 16.00 -21.61 -26.04
CA PHE A 507 14.90 -20.77 -25.58
C PHE A 507 15.41 -19.48 -24.90
N ILE A 508 15.06 -18.33 -25.48
CA ILE A 508 15.42 -16.99 -24.98
C ILE A 508 14.16 -16.29 -24.48
N LEU A 509 14.17 -15.86 -23.21
CA LEU A 509 13.09 -15.08 -22.62
C LEU A 509 13.44 -13.59 -22.63
N LYS A 510 12.73 -12.84 -23.49
CA LYS A 510 12.92 -11.38 -23.65
C LYS A 510 12.63 -10.61 -22.36
N PRO A 511 13.15 -9.38 -22.21
CA PRO A 511 12.94 -8.57 -21.02
C PRO A 511 11.45 -8.29 -20.77
N SER A 512 11.00 -8.36 -19.51
CA SER A 512 9.60 -8.15 -19.11
C SER A 512 8.58 -9.02 -19.86
N LYS A 513 9.01 -10.14 -20.44
CA LYS A 513 8.13 -11.11 -21.12
C LYS A 513 7.94 -12.36 -20.28
N THR A 514 6.81 -13.00 -20.50
CA THR A 514 6.41 -14.22 -19.82
C THR A 514 6.33 -15.38 -20.81
N VAL A 515 6.57 -16.59 -20.31
CA VAL A 515 6.30 -17.83 -21.02
C VAL A 515 5.37 -18.69 -20.19
N LYS A 516 4.26 -19.11 -20.79
CA LYS A 516 3.26 -19.98 -20.16
C LYS A 516 3.45 -21.42 -20.65
N ILE A 517 3.72 -22.33 -19.72
CA ILE A 517 3.95 -23.74 -20.02
C ILE A 517 2.69 -24.51 -19.61
N TRP A 518 2.04 -25.14 -20.57
CA TRP A 518 0.80 -25.90 -20.39
C TRP A 518 1.08 -27.41 -20.32
N GLY A 519 0.32 -28.14 -19.51
CA GLY A 519 0.24 -29.59 -19.62
C GLY A 519 -0.47 -30.02 -20.92
N ARG A 520 -0.16 -31.20 -21.43
CA ARG A 520 -0.76 -31.73 -22.66
C ARG A 520 -2.29 -31.75 -22.58
N GLY A 521 -2.96 -31.10 -23.53
CA GLY A 521 -4.42 -31.10 -23.63
C GLY A 521 -5.17 -30.16 -22.66
N GLN A 522 -4.49 -29.32 -21.87
CA GLN A 522 -5.12 -28.42 -20.88
C GLN A 522 -5.55 -27.04 -21.44
N GLY A 523 -5.69 -26.91 -22.76
CA GLY A 523 -6.21 -25.71 -23.42
C GLY A 523 -5.17 -24.68 -23.88
N GLY A 524 -3.88 -24.97 -23.78
CA GLY A 524 -2.82 -24.14 -24.37
C GLY A 524 -2.59 -24.43 -25.86
N VAL A 525 -2.27 -23.40 -26.64
CA VAL A 525 -1.81 -23.55 -28.04
C VAL A 525 -0.29 -23.44 -28.05
N HIS A 526 0.41 -24.35 -28.73
CA HIS A 526 1.87 -24.29 -28.84
C HIS A 526 2.28 -23.10 -29.72
N ALA A 527 2.70 -22.01 -29.08
CA ALA A 527 3.10 -20.77 -29.75
C ALA A 527 4.37 -20.20 -29.09
N PRO A 528 5.54 -20.83 -29.32
CA PRO A 528 6.81 -20.30 -28.81
C PRO A 528 7.09 -18.90 -29.37
N PRO A 529 7.60 -17.95 -28.57
CA PRO A 529 8.11 -18.10 -27.20
C PRO A 529 7.07 -17.86 -26.09
N GLU A 530 5.84 -17.47 -26.40
CA GLU A 530 4.87 -17.06 -25.38
C GLU A 530 4.18 -18.25 -24.69
N GLN A 531 3.95 -19.34 -25.43
CA GLN A 531 3.29 -20.54 -24.92
C GLN A 531 4.03 -21.82 -25.33
N LEU A 532 4.32 -22.65 -24.34
CA LEU A 532 4.92 -23.98 -24.52
C LEU A 532 3.94 -25.06 -24.05
N ILE A 533 4.03 -26.24 -24.67
CA ILE A 533 3.26 -27.41 -24.26
C ILE A 533 4.23 -28.46 -23.76
N PHE A 534 3.95 -28.99 -22.58
CA PHE A 534 4.65 -30.12 -22.02
C PHE A 534 3.99 -31.42 -22.50
N GLU A 535 4.53 -32.00 -23.57
CA GLU A 535 3.95 -33.17 -24.23
C GLU A 535 4.04 -34.48 -23.42
N ALA A 536 4.95 -34.55 -22.43
CA ALA A 536 5.18 -35.78 -21.68
C ALA A 536 4.14 -36.03 -20.58
N GLU A 537 3.46 -34.99 -20.07
CA GLU A 537 2.45 -35.11 -19.00
C GLU A 537 1.22 -34.26 -19.29
N GLU A 538 0.03 -34.76 -18.94
CA GLU A 538 -1.25 -34.06 -19.15
C GLU A 538 -1.47 -32.91 -18.18
N SER A 539 -0.78 -32.90 -17.04
CA SER A 539 -0.81 -31.78 -16.10
C SER A 539 0.45 -31.78 -15.25
N PHE A 540 0.73 -30.63 -14.64
CA PHE A 540 1.72 -30.47 -13.58
C PHE A 540 1.21 -31.01 -12.23
N GLY A 541 0.01 -31.61 -12.18
CA GLY A 541 -0.57 -32.26 -11.01
C GLY A 541 -1.04 -31.34 -9.88
N MET A 542 -1.94 -31.87 -9.04
CA MET A 542 -2.60 -31.16 -7.94
C MET A 542 -2.34 -31.85 -6.60
N GLY A 543 -2.26 -31.08 -5.51
CA GLY A 543 -2.00 -31.60 -4.16
C GLY A 543 -2.21 -30.52 -3.09
N SER A 544 -2.17 -30.91 -1.81
CA SER A 544 -2.36 -30.00 -0.68
C SER A 544 -1.12 -29.14 -0.40
N ASN A 545 0.07 -29.70 -0.63
CA ASN A 545 1.36 -29.01 -0.56
C ASN A 545 2.12 -29.23 -1.87
N VAL A 546 2.17 -28.18 -2.68
CA VAL A 546 2.83 -28.22 -3.99
C VAL A 546 4.03 -27.30 -3.99
N GLN A 547 5.15 -27.81 -4.46
CA GLN A 547 6.44 -27.13 -4.47
C GLN A 547 6.96 -27.06 -5.90
N THR A 548 7.06 -25.87 -6.49
CA THR A 548 7.59 -25.67 -7.85
C THR A 548 8.95 -24.99 -7.78
N ILE A 549 9.95 -25.59 -8.41
CA ILE A 549 11.36 -25.20 -8.33
C ILE A 549 11.91 -25.08 -9.76
N LEU A 550 12.65 -24.01 -10.05
CA LEU A 550 13.35 -23.86 -11.33
C LEU A 550 14.87 -23.99 -11.10
N TYR A 551 15.50 -24.85 -11.89
CA TYR A 551 16.94 -25.10 -11.88
C TYR A 551 17.58 -24.55 -13.16
N ASN A 552 18.81 -24.01 -13.03
CA ASN A 552 19.63 -23.64 -14.18
C ASN A 552 20.03 -24.87 -15.00
N LYS A 553 20.68 -24.62 -16.14
CA LYS A 553 21.28 -25.65 -17.02
C LYS A 553 22.19 -26.63 -16.28
N GLU A 554 22.92 -26.16 -15.26
CA GLU A 554 23.87 -26.97 -14.47
C GLU A 554 23.16 -27.85 -13.41
N GLY A 555 21.92 -27.53 -13.02
CA GLY A 555 21.10 -28.35 -12.14
C GLY A 555 21.51 -28.35 -10.66
N GLU A 556 22.56 -27.62 -10.28
CA GLU A 556 23.18 -27.72 -8.94
C GLU A 556 22.48 -26.86 -7.88
N VAL A 557 21.89 -25.72 -8.26
CA VAL A 557 21.28 -24.78 -7.32
C VAL A 557 19.88 -24.37 -7.78
N PRO A 558 18.84 -24.44 -6.92
CA PRO A 558 17.54 -23.89 -7.26
C PRO A 558 17.67 -22.38 -7.41
N ILE A 559 17.34 -21.87 -8.60
CA ILE A 559 17.28 -20.43 -8.87
C ILE A 559 16.03 -19.86 -8.20
N LEU A 560 14.93 -20.62 -8.23
CA LEU A 560 13.62 -20.15 -7.80
C LEU A 560 12.82 -21.22 -7.09
N PHE A 561 11.92 -20.74 -6.24
CA PHE A 561 11.05 -21.56 -5.44
C PHE A 561 9.68 -20.91 -5.24
N LEU A 562 8.62 -21.66 -5.55
CA LEU A 562 7.24 -21.31 -5.23
C LEU A 562 6.60 -22.46 -4.45
N LEU A 563 6.20 -22.17 -3.21
CA LEU A 563 5.41 -23.06 -2.36
C LEU A 563 3.95 -22.67 -2.45
N LEU A 564 3.09 -23.61 -2.82
CA LEU A 564 1.65 -23.48 -2.79
C LEU A 564 1.11 -24.38 -1.68
N HIS A 565 0.55 -23.76 -0.64
CA HIS A 565 -0.22 -24.47 0.38
C HIS A 565 -1.70 -24.22 0.14
N ILE A 566 -2.46 -25.31 -0.08
CA ILE A 566 -3.92 -25.24 -0.18
C ILE A 566 -4.46 -25.62 1.20
N LYS A 567 -4.83 -24.62 2.01
CA LYS A 567 -5.59 -24.87 3.24
C LYS A 567 -7.06 -25.08 2.86
N LEU A 568 -7.54 -26.32 2.95
CA LEU A 568 -8.97 -26.58 3.01
C LEU A 568 -9.46 -26.21 4.42
N GLU A 569 -10.02 -25.02 4.60
CA GLU A 569 -10.83 -24.73 5.78
C GLU A 569 -12.20 -25.39 5.60
N ARG A 570 -12.46 -26.46 6.36
CA ARG A 570 -13.83 -26.96 6.54
C ARG A 570 -14.58 -25.99 7.44
N ALA A 571 -15.38 -25.12 6.86
CA ALA A 571 -16.35 -24.32 7.61
C ALA A 571 -17.50 -25.23 8.10
N THR A 572 -17.36 -25.83 9.28
CA THR A 572 -18.50 -26.41 10.02
C THR A 572 -19.07 -25.35 10.94
N HIS A 573 -20.00 -24.53 10.44
CA HIS A 573 -20.82 -23.68 11.31
C HIS A 573 -21.98 -24.55 11.86
N ILE A 574 -21.82 -25.08 13.07
CA ILE A 574 -22.94 -25.66 13.84
C ILE A 574 -23.56 -24.49 14.62
N GLN A 575 -24.72 -24.00 14.20
CA GLN A 575 -25.58 -23.18 15.03
C GLN A 575 -26.18 -24.08 16.12
N ARG A 576 -25.77 -23.86 17.38
CA ARG A 576 -26.53 -24.35 18.54
C ARG A 576 -27.79 -23.48 18.66
N SER A 577 -28.95 -24.10 18.41
CA SER A 577 -30.24 -23.59 18.84
C SER A 577 -30.34 -23.71 20.37
N SER A 578 -30.20 -22.59 21.07
CA SER A 578 -30.64 -22.50 22.46
C SER A 578 -32.16 -22.36 22.47
N GLN A 579 -32.88 -23.45 22.70
CA GLN A 579 -34.25 -23.40 23.21
C GLN A 579 -34.18 -22.95 24.67
N THR A 580 -34.57 -21.70 24.94
CA THR A 580 -35.00 -21.27 26.27
C THR A 580 -36.39 -21.83 26.53
N ILE A 581 -36.46 -22.77 27.47
CA ILE A 581 -37.69 -23.15 28.16
C ILE A 581 -38.00 -22.05 29.18
N SER A 582 -39.15 -21.40 29.05
CA SER A 582 -40.03 -20.96 30.14
C SER A 582 -41.43 -20.76 29.59
#